data_AF-A0A9P7QCG2-F1
#
_entry.id   AF-A0A9P7QCG2-F1
#
_cell.length_a   1.000
_cell.length_b   1.000
_cell.length_c   1.000
_cell.angle_alpha   90.00
_cell.angle_beta   90.00
_cell.angle_gamma   90.00
#
_symmetry.space_group_name_H-M   'P 1'
#
loop_
_entity.id
_entity.type
_entity.pdbx_description
1 polymer ?
#
loop_
_entity_poly.entity_id
_entity_poly.type
_entity_poly.pdbx_seq_one_letter_code
_entity_poly.pdbx_strand_id
1 'polypeptide(L)'
;MKDILPQPNLGLVPVAKESKDLTVTPEHLGRCDTLPAAKGSARQMRDMDLFTAGVAAIIERTYELEKTFKALLEEGFAEMRTKLRVIDLNKSSRMQNGMVVDDDAPLDTLYNMRTGQLIPDFPKNLRALDALPGE
;
A
#
# COMPACT_ATOMS: atom_id res chain seq x y z
N MET A 1 -26.03 -14.25 46.84
CA MET A 1 -25.14 -13.97 47.98
C MET A 1 -23.81 -14.65 47.68
N LYS A 2 -22.69 -13.97 47.95
CA LYS A 2 -21.34 -14.31 47.48
C LYS A 2 -20.75 -15.45 48.29
N ASP A 3 -20.32 -16.52 47.60
CA ASP A 3 -19.46 -17.56 48.18
C ASP A 3 -18.02 -17.03 48.24
N ILE A 4 -17.58 -16.71 49.46
CA ILE A 4 -16.22 -16.27 49.77
C ILE A 4 -15.43 -17.52 50.14
N LEU A 5 -14.54 -17.97 49.25
CA LEU A 5 -13.58 -19.03 49.56
C LEU A 5 -12.61 -18.56 50.67
N PRO A 6 -12.22 -19.44 51.62
CA PRO A 6 -11.33 -19.08 52.71
C PRO A 6 -9.91 -18.79 52.18
N GLN A 7 -9.35 -17.65 52.60
CA GLN A 7 -7.96 -17.31 52.34
C GLN A 7 -7.02 -18.30 53.07
N PRO A 8 -5.90 -18.73 52.45
CA PRO A 8 -4.90 -19.52 53.14
C PRO A 8 -4.20 -18.65 54.20
N ASN A 9 -4.23 -19.14 55.43
CA ASN A 9 -3.56 -18.55 56.57
C ASN A 9 -2.04 -18.72 56.37
N LEU A 10 -1.37 -17.68 55.87
CA LEU A 10 0.10 -17.64 55.82
C LEU A 10 0.57 -17.41 57.26
N GLY A 11 0.73 -18.50 57.99
CA GLY A 11 1.28 -18.49 59.33
C GLY A 11 2.55 -17.65 59.38
N LEU A 12 2.52 -16.57 60.15
CA LEU A 12 3.72 -15.87 60.61
C LEU A 12 4.59 -16.90 61.33
N VAL A 13 5.62 -17.38 60.64
CA VAL A 13 6.68 -18.15 61.26
C VAL A 13 7.34 -17.23 62.30
N PRO A 14 7.42 -17.64 63.57
CA PRO A 14 7.99 -16.80 64.61
C PRO A 14 9.44 -16.50 64.28
N VAL A 15 9.81 -15.22 64.34
CA VAL A 15 11.18 -14.75 64.26
C VAL A 15 11.91 -15.22 65.52
N ALA A 16 12.40 -16.45 65.48
CA ALA A 16 13.36 -16.96 66.45
C ALA A 16 14.71 -16.31 66.12
N LYS A 17 15.13 -15.43 67.03
CA LYS A 17 16.49 -14.92 67.15
C LYS A 17 17.45 -16.11 67.24
N GLU A 18 18.30 -16.30 66.24
CA GLU A 18 19.73 -16.56 66.39
C GLU A 18 20.39 -16.68 65.02
N SER A 19 21.43 -15.87 64.84
CA SER A 19 22.30 -15.82 63.68
C SER A 19 23.07 -17.12 63.47
N LYS A 20 23.12 -17.62 62.22
CA LYS A 20 24.33 -18.09 61.49
C LYS A 20 23.93 -19.14 60.46
N ASP A 21 23.64 -18.67 59.24
CA ASP A 21 24.19 -19.17 57.97
C ASP A 21 23.38 -18.57 56.82
N LEU A 22 23.75 -17.35 56.44
CA LEU A 22 23.43 -16.80 55.12
C LEU A 22 24.48 -17.27 54.11
N THR A 23 24.79 -18.55 54.12
CA THR A 23 25.45 -19.24 53.00
C THR A 23 24.34 -19.80 52.12
N VAL A 24 23.60 -18.89 51.47
CA VAL A 24 22.87 -19.25 50.26
C VAL A 24 23.95 -19.65 49.26
N THR A 25 24.23 -20.95 49.17
CA THR A 25 25.24 -21.47 48.26
C THR A 25 24.91 -21.00 46.84
N PRO A 26 25.92 -20.61 46.03
CA PRO A 26 25.72 -20.25 44.61
C PRO A 26 25.04 -21.37 43.80
N GLU A 27 25.02 -22.59 44.33
CA GLU A 27 24.31 -23.76 43.81
C GLU A 27 22.78 -23.59 43.78
N HIS A 28 22.19 -22.81 44.69
CA HIS A 28 20.75 -22.54 44.68
C HIS A 28 20.35 -21.44 43.69
N LEU A 29 21.22 -20.44 43.44
CA LEU A 29 21.01 -19.46 42.37
C LEU A 29 21.14 -20.10 40.98
N GLY A 30 22.14 -20.97 40.77
CA GLY A 30 22.34 -21.67 39.50
C GLY A 30 21.21 -22.64 39.12
N ARG A 31 20.45 -23.13 40.12
CA ARG A 31 19.24 -23.95 39.88
C ARG A 31 18.03 -23.14 39.43
N CYS A 32 17.96 -21.85 39.73
CA CYS A 32 16.92 -20.96 39.24
C CYS A 32 17.15 -20.54 37.77
N ASP A 33 18.43 -20.36 37.37
CA ASP A 33 18.83 -20.05 35.99
C ASP A 33 18.56 -21.19 35.00
N THR A 34 18.35 -22.42 35.49
CA THR A 34 18.08 -23.61 34.69
C THR A 34 16.60 -24.03 34.69
N LEU A 35 15.72 -23.24 35.31
CA LEU A 35 14.28 -23.54 35.31
C LEU A 35 13.72 -23.45 33.87
N PRO A 36 12.99 -24.48 33.40
CA PRO A 36 12.40 -24.51 32.06
C PRO A 36 11.54 -23.28 31.74
N ALA A 37 10.91 -22.69 32.76
CA ALA A 37 10.11 -21.47 32.63
C ALA A 37 10.95 -20.23 32.27
N ALA A 38 12.17 -20.09 32.80
CA ALA A 38 13.06 -18.96 32.51
C ALA A 38 13.72 -19.10 31.11
N LYS A 39 14.07 -20.33 30.72
CA LYS A 39 14.64 -20.62 29.40
C LYS A 39 13.57 -20.59 28.30
N GLY A 40 12.35 -21.01 28.62
CA GLY A 40 11.18 -20.95 27.75
C GLY A 40 10.70 -19.53 27.50
N SER A 41 10.66 -18.67 28.53
CA SER A 41 10.25 -17.27 28.40
C SER A 41 11.25 -16.46 27.56
N ALA A 42 12.55 -16.67 27.72
CA ALA A 42 13.57 -16.01 26.89
C ALA A 42 13.49 -16.44 25.41
N ARG A 43 13.16 -17.70 25.13
CA ARG A 43 12.92 -18.18 23.76
C ARG A 43 11.62 -17.60 23.19
N GLN A 44 10.55 -17.60 23.98
CA GLN A 44 9.26 -17.04 23.61
C GLN A 44 9.33 -15.53 23.33
N MET A 45 10.13 -14.78 24.10
CA MET A 45 10.40 -13.36 23.83
C MET A 45 11.10 -13.16 22.49
N ARG A 46 12.15 -13.96 22.20
CA ARG A 46 12.85 -13.87 20.89
C ARG A 46 11.95 -14.25 19.72
N ASP A 47 11.12 -15.27 19.88
CA ASP A 47 10.15 -15.68 18.85
C ASP A 47 9.11 -14.58 18.61
N MET A 48 8.68 -13.88 19.67
CA MET A 48 7.77 -12.73 19.58
C MET A 48 8.45 -11.51 18.93
N ASP A 49 9.72 -11.25 19.22
CA ASP A 49 10.49 -10.17 18.59
C ASP A 49 10.65 -10.42 17.09
N LEU A 50 10.99 -11.66 16.71
CA LEU A 50 11.09 -12.08 15.30
C LEU A 50 9.73 -11.97 14.59
N PHE A 51 8.65 -12.39 15.24
CA PHE A 51 7.30 -12.24 14.70
C PHE A 51 6.92 -10.77 14.51
N THR A 52 7.19 -9.93 15.50
CA THR A 52 6.88 -8.48 15.45
C THR A 52 7.68 -7.79 14.36
N ALA A 53 8.97 -8.12 14.23
CA ALA A 53 9.81 -7.62 13.14
C ALA A 53 9.30 -8.09 11.76
N GLY A 54 8.85 -9.34 11.66
CA GLY A 54 8.23 -9.88 10.46
C GLY A 54 6.93 -9.16 10.08
N VAL A 55 6.06 -8.90 11.05
CA VAL A 55 4.82 -8.13 10.85
C VAL A 55 5.13 -6.69 10.43
N ALA A 56 6.09 -6.03 11.09
CA ALA A 56 6.49 -4.67 10.72
C ALA A 56 6.99 -4.60 9.27
N ALA A 57 7.82 -5.56 8.85
CA ALA A 57 8.31 -5.64 7.48
C ALA A 57 7.17 -5.92 6.46
N ILE A 58 6.17 -6.73 6.82
CA ILE A 58 5.00 -6.97 5.96
C ILE A 58 4.17 -5.70 5.83
N ILE A 59 3.93 -4.97 6.92
CA ILE A 59 3.17 -3.71 6.90
C ILE A 59 3.87 -2.69 6.00
N GLU A 60 5.18 -2.53 6.14
CA GLU A 60 5.97 -1.63 5.30
C GLU A 60 5.87 -1.98 3.81
N ARG A 61 6.03 -3.26 3.46
CA ARG A 61 5.88 -3.73 2.07
C ARG A 61 4.48 -3.51 1.52
N THR A 62 3.45 -3.70 2.37
CA THR A 62 2.06 -3.51 1.97
C THR A 62 1.78 -2.04 1.69
N TYR A 63 2.32 -1.13 2.51
CA TYR A 63 2.20 0.30 2.32
C TYR A 63 2.88 0.77 1.02
N GLU A 64 4.09 0.28 0.72
CA GLU A 64 4.77 0.61 -0.54
C GLU A 64 4.02 0.04 -1.76
N LEU A 65 3.45 -1.17 -1.64
CA LEU A 65 2.58 -1.72 -2.68
C LEU A 65 1.33 -0.87 -2.90
N GLU A 66 0.66 -0.44 -1.83
CA GLU A 66 -0.51 0.42 -1.92
C GLU A 66 -0.18 1.76 -2.58
N LYS A 67 0.95 2.36 -2.21
CA LYS A 67 1.43 3.62 -2.78
C LYS A 67 1.74 3.50 -4.28
N THR A 68 2.46 2.46 -4.67
CA THR A 68 2.78 2.20 -6.09
C THR A 68 1.53 1.88 -6.89
N PHE A 69 0.62 1.07 -6.34
CA PHE A 69 -0.65 0.74 -6.99
C PHE A 69 -1.54 1.96 -7.17
N LYS A 70 -1.62 2.84 -6.15
CA LYS A 70 -2.36 4.10 -6.24
C LYS A 70 -1.79 5.02 -7.33
N ALA A 71 -0.47 5.15 -7.41
CA ALA A 71 0.17 5.94 -8.45
C ALA A 71 -0.12 5.39 -9.86
N LEU A 72 -0.04 4.07 -10.04
CA LEU A 72 -0.37 3.41 -11.32
C LEU A 72 -1.84 3.63 -11.70
N LEU A 73 -2.77 3.55 -10.74
CA LEU A 73 -4.17 3.83 -10.99
C LEU A 73 -4.39 5.29 -11.38
N GLU A 74 -3.80 6.24 -10.65
CA GLU A 74 -3.92 7.67 -10.94
C GLU A 74 -3.39 8.01 -12.34
N GLU A 75 -2.23 7.45 -12.71
CA GLU A 75 -1.66 7.60 -14.06
C GLU A 75 -2.58 6.99 -15.13
N GLY A 76 -3.04 5.75 -14.94
CA GLY A 76 -3.93 5.08 -15.88
C GLY A 76 -5.27 5.81 -16.06
N PHE A 77 -5.86 6.33 -14.97
CA PHE A 77 -7.08 7.13 -15.04
C PHE A 77 -6.87 8.48 -15.73
N ALA A 78 -5.71 9.13 -15.52
CA ALA A 78 -5.37 10.37 -16.21
C ALA A 78 -5.22 10.16 -17.73
N GLU A 79 -4.56 9.07 -18.14
CA GLU A 79 -4.44 8.69 -19.55
C GLU A 79 -5.82 8.40 -20.16
N MET A 80 -6.64 7.59 -19.47
CA MET A 80 -7.98 7.24 -19.93
C MET A 80 -8.88 8.48 -20.07
N ARG A 81 -8.82 9.40 -19.10
CA ARG A 81 -9.58 10.67 -19.16
C ARG A 81 -9.16 11.51 -20.36
N THR A 82 -7.87 11.58 -20.65
CA THR A 82 -7.35 12.28 -21.83
C THR A 82 -7.89 11.64 -23.12
N LYS A 83 -7.80 10.31 -23.24
CA LYS A 83 -8.33 9.58 -24.41
C LYS A 83 -9.83 9.79 -24.60
N LEU A 84 -10.63 9.69 -23.53
CA LEU A 84 -12.08 9.90 -23.59
C LEU A 84 -12.44 11.32 -24.05
N ARG A 85 -11.73 12.33 -23.54
CA ARG A 85 -11.91 13.72 -23.98
C ARG A 85 -11.61 13.88 -25.46
N VAL A 86 -10.53 13.28 -25.95
CA VAL A 86 -10.14 13.39 -27.36
C VAL A 86 -11.13 12.64 -28.27
N ILE A 87 -11.63 11.49 -27.84
CA ILE A 87 -12.71 10.76 -28.55
C ILE A 87 -13.93 11.67 -28.70
N ASP A 88 -14.34 12.33 -27.63
CA ASP A 88 -15.52 13.21 -27.66
C ASP A 88 -15.33 14.39 -28.61
N LEU A 89 -14.20 15.10 -28.50
CA LEU A 89 -13.84 16.20 -29.41
C LEU A 89 -13.83 15.75 -30.88
N ASN A 90 -13.16 14.63 -31.17
CA ASN A 90 -13.03 14.13 -32.52
C ASN A 90 -14.34 13.56 -33.08
N LYS A 91 -15.26 13.08 -32.23
CA LYS A 91 -16.52 12.48 -32.69
C LYS A 91 -17.37 13.50 -33.43
N SER A 92 -17.53 14.70 -32.86
CA SER A 92 -18.30 15.78 -33.48
C SER A 92 -17.63 16.26 -34.77
N SER A 93 -16.32 16.54 -34.73
CA SER A 93 -15.57 17.00 -35.91
C SER A 93 -15.58 15.98 -37.05
N ARG A 94 -15.45 14.68 -36.75
CA ARG A 94 -15.56 13.61 -37.77
C ARG A 94 -16.95 13.55 -38.39
N MET A 95 -18.00 13.74 -37.58
CA MET A 95 -19.37 13.75 -38.09
C MET A 95 -19.60 14.94 -39.02
N GLN A 96 -19.13 16.14 -38.63
CA GLN A 96 -19.23 17.34 -39.47
C GLN A 96 -18.43 17.18 -40.76
N ASN A 97 -17.17 16.76 -40.68
CA ASN A 97 -16.31 16.55 -41.85
C ASN A 97 -16.87 15.50 -42.81
N GLY A 98 -17.51 14.45 -42.28
CA GLY A 98 -18.16 13.42 -43.11
C GLY A 98 -19.39 13.91 -43.87
N MET A 99 -19.91 15.10 -43.55
CA MET A 99 -21.02 15.74 -44.27
C MET A 99 -20.55 16.80 -45.27
N VAL A 100 -19.26 17.14 -45.28
CA VAL A 100 -18.70 18.12 -46.22
C VAL A 100 -18.55 17.47 -47.59
N VAL A 101 -19.16 18.10 -48.61
CA VAL A 101 -19.13 17.65 -50.01
C VAL A 101 -18.47 18.68 -50.94
N ASP A 102 -18.47 19.96 -50.53
CA ASP A 102 -17.83 21.03 -51.29
C ASP A 102 -16.32 21.06 -51.00
N ASP A 103 -15.51 21.08 -52.05
CA ASP A 103 -14.05 21.06 -51.99
C ASP A 103 -13.44 22.24 -51.22
N ASP A 104 -14.14 23.38 -51.24
CA ASP A 104 -13.68 24.63 -50.61
C ASP A 104 -14.28 24.85 -49.22
N ALA A 105 -15.24 24.02 -48.80
CA ALA A 105 -15.86 24.12 -47.49
C ALA A 105 -14.89 23.75 -46.36
N PRO A 106 -14.97 24.44 -45.21
CA PRO A 106 -14.03 24.23 -44.11
C PRO A 106 -14.23 22.86 -43.46
N LEU A 107 -13.11 22.19 -43.14
CA LEU A 107 -13.09 21.01 -42.28
C LEU A 107 -12.81 21.42 -40.83
N ASP A 108 -13.50 20.76 -39.90
CA ASP A 108 -13.21 20.83 -38.49
C ASP A 108 -11.89 20.09 -38.18
N THR A 109 -10.99 20.76 -37.49
CA THR A 109 -9.72 20.19 -37.03
C THR A 109 -9.92 18.98 -36.11
N LEU A 110 -9.06 17.98 -36.28
CA LEU A 110 -8.99 16.83 -35.39
C LEU A 110 -7.85 16.96 -34.38
N TYR A 111 -7.98 16.21 -33.29
CA TYR A 111 -7.00 16.10 -32.22
C TYR A 111 -6.30 14.74 -32.28
N ASN A 112 -5.01 14.72 -31.95
CA ASN A 112 -4.22 13.51 -31.89
C ASN A 112 -4.65 12.64 -30.71
N MET A 113 -5.01 11.38 -30.96
CA MET A 113 -5.49 10.44 -29.94
C MET A 113 -4.46 10.12 -28.84
N ARG A 114 -3.17 10.28 -29.13
CA ARG A 114 -2.06 9.99 -28.21
C ARG A 114 -1.72 11.18 -27.32
N THR A 115 -1.62 12.37 -27.92
CA THR A 115 -1.16 13.57 -27.20
C THR A 115 -2.30 14.47 -26.75
N GLY A 116 -3.50 14.31 -27.30
CA GLY A 116 -4.65 15.18 -27.09
C GLY A 116 -4.49 16.61 -27.63
N GLN A 117 -3.41 16.87 -28.36
CA GLN A 117 -3.15 18.14 -29.00
C GLN A 117 -3.84 18.20 -30.37
N LEU A 118 -4.09 19.42 -30.86
CA LEU A 118 -4.55 19.65 -32.23
C LEU A 118 -3.56 18.98 -33.21
N ILE A 119 -4.07 18.34 -34.26
CA ILE A 119 -3.20 17.86 -35.34
C ILE A 119 -2.58 19.08 -36.04
N PRO A 120 -1.24 19.20 -36.07
CA PRO A 120 -0.59 20.31 -36.75
C PRO A 120 -0.87 20.25 -38.24
N ASP A 121 -1.03 21.42 -38.86
CA ASP A 121 -1.24 21.59 -40.30
C ASP A 121 -2.40 20.74 -40.87
N PHE A 122 -3.42 20.49 -40.04
CA PHE A 122 -4.62 19.79 -40.50
C PHE A 122 -5.24 20.52 -41.71
N PRO A 123 -5.57 19.79 -42.78
CA PRO A 123 -6.06 20.39 -44.01
C PRO A 123 -7.35 21.19 -43.76
N LYS A 124 -7.40 22.39 -44.33
CA LYS A 124 -8.50 23.34 -44.10
C LYS A 124 -9.79 22.95 -44.82
N ASN A 125 -9.69 22.20 -45.91
CA ASN A 125 -10.80 21.77 -46.76
C ASN A 125 -10.44 20.49 -47.52
N LEU A 126 -11.37 19.91 -48.28
CA LEU A 126 -11.14 18.67 -49.02
C LEU A 126 -10.07 18.83 -50.10
N ARG A 127 -10.01 19.99 -50.79
CA ARG A 127 -8.94 20.26 -51.77
C ARG A 127 -7.55 20.20 -51.15
N ALA A 128 -7.38 20.76 -49.96
CA ALA A 128 -6.11 20.71 -49.22
C ALA A 128 -5.80 19.29 -48.72
N LEU A 129 -6.82 18.51 -48.37
CA LEU A 129 -6.68 17.11 -47.97
C LEU A 129 -6.21 16.23 -49.14
N ASP A 130 -6.79 16.41 -50.32
CA ASP A 130 -6.42 15.68 -51.55
C ASP A 130 -5.03 16.03 -52.09
N ALA A 131 -4.54 17.23 -51.76
CA ALA A 131 -3.20 17.69 -52.12
C ALA A 131 -2.10 17.14 -51.19
N LEU A 132 -2.46 16.44 -50.10
CA LEU A 132 -1.46 15.80 -49.24
C LEU A 132 -0.79 14.64 -49.99
N PRO A 133 0.53 14.44 -49.82
CA PRO A 133 1.20 13.28 -50.39
C PRO A 133 0.57 12.02 -49.78
N GLY A 134 -0.05 11.19 -50.64
CA GLY A 134 -0.51 9.87 -50.22
C GLY A 134 0.69 9.04 -49.79
N GLU A 135 0.60 8.44 -48.59
CA GLU A 135 1.50 7.36 -48.18
C GLU A 135 1.21 6.07 -48.96
#